data_AF-A0A1K1ND92-F1
#
_entry.id   AF-A0A1K1ND92-F1
#
_cell.length_a   1.000
_cell.length_b   1.000
_cell.length_c   1.000
_cell.angle_alpha   90.00
_cell.angle_beta   90.00
_cell.angle_gamma   90.00
#
_symmetry.space_group_name_H-M   'P 1'
#
loop_
_entity.id
_entity.type
_entity.pdbx_description
1 polymer ?
#
loop_
_entity_poly.entity_id
_entity_poly.type
_entity_poly.pdbx_seq_one_letter_code
_entity_poly.pdbx_strand_id
1 'polypeptide(L)'
;MACTTVQKSPVEIAQTVIESFYQKDLSALRQNTTTESYEAFVAVHDMLVPSKMDGASNFKVLDEAVNGDTAWVKFTTSYSDEPETFKLVKVDGNWKVTEKGLREKSPF
;
A
#
# COMPACT_ATOMS: atom_id res chain seq x y z
N MET A 1 22.19 -22.74 1.52
CA MET A 1 20.74 -22.61 1.28
C MET A 1 20.44 -21.13 1.17
N ALA A 2 20.33 -20.59 -0.06
CA ALA A 2 19.94 -19.20 -0.25
C ALA A 2 18.44 -19.13 0.01
N CYS A 3 18.04 -18.54 1.12
CA CYS A 3 16.65 -18.13 1.30
C CYS A 3 16.43 -17.01 0.29
N THR A 4 15.95 -17.36 -0.90
CA THR A 4 15.47 -16.41 -1.90
C THR A 4 14.32 -15.68 -1.25
N THR A 5 14.61 -14.56 -0.62
CA THR A 5 13.60 -13.62 -0.15
C THR A 5 12.90 -13.17 -1.42
N VAL A 6 11.71 -13.73 -1.68
CA VAL A 6 10.90 -13.36 -2.83
C VAL A 6 10.56 -11.89 -2.63
N GLN A 7 11.32 -11.03 -3.32
CA GLN A 7 11.17 -9.59 -3.22
C GLN A 7 9.86 -9.26 -3.94
N LYS A 8 8.80 -9.02 -3.17
CA LYS A 8 7.46 -8.71 -3.70
C LYS A 8 7.52 -7.46 -4.57
N SER A 9 6.78 -7.44 -5.66
CA SER A 9 6.64 -6.26 -6.52
C SER A 9 5.91 -5.12 -5.80
N PRO A 10 6.07 -3.86 -6.27
CA PRO A 10 5.35 -2.73 -5.70
C PRO A 10 3.83 -2.93 -5.72
N VAL A 11 3.30 -3.52 -6.80
CA VAL A 11 1.88 -3.88 -6.94
C VAL A 11 1.42 -4.87 -5.86
N GLU A 12 2.18 -5.95 -5.64
CA GLU A 12 1.82 -6.95 -4.61
C GLU A 12 1.83 -6.35 -3.21
N ILE A 13 2.78 -5.46 -2.93
CA ILE A 13 2.84 -4.73 -1.66
C ILE A 13 1.63 -3.79 -1.54
N ALA A 14 1.30 -3.03 -2.60
CA ALA A 14 0.15 -2.13 -2.60
C ALA A 14 -1.16 -2.88 -2.34
N GLN A 15 -1.36 -4.01 -3.02
CA GLN A 15 -2.51 -4.89 -2.79
C GLN A 15 -2.56 -5.39 -1.34
N THR A 16 -1.44 -5.92 -0.84
CA THR A 16 -1.36 -6.41 0.54
C THR A 16 -1.73 -5.31 1.54
N VAL A 17 -1.20 -4.09 1.36
CA VAL A 17 -1.44 -2.96 2.26
C VAL A 17 -2.90 -2.54 2.26
N ILE A 18 -3.52 -2.34 1.08
CA ILE A 18 -4.92 -1.89 1.02
C ILE A 18 -5.88 -2.96 1.56
N GLU A 19 -5.63 -4.23 1.27
CA GLU A 19 -6.43 -5.33 1.82
C GLU A 19 -6.28 -5.41 3.34
N SER A 20 -5.05 -5.30 3.84
CA SER A 20 -4.76 -5.30 5.29
C SER A 20 -5.44 -4.13 6.00
N PHE A 21 -5.47 -2.96 5.37
CA PHE A 21 -6.15 -1.77 5.89
C PHE A 21 -7.64 -2.04 6.14
N TYR A 22 -8.36 -2.56 5.14
CA TYR A 22 -9.79 -2.85 5.28
C TYR A 22 -10.11 -4.09 6.12
N GLN A 23 -9.18 -5.06 6.18
CA GLN A 23 -9.30 -6.27 7.01
C GLN A 23 -8.82 -6.09 8.46
N LYS A 24 -8.32 -4.90 8.81
CA LYS A 24 -7.73 -4.58 10.11
C LYS A 24 -6.50 -5.43 10.47
N ASP A 25 -5.73 -5.85 9.48
CA ASP A 25 -4.46 -6.56 9.69
C ASP A 25 -3.31 -5.56 9.91
N LEU A 26 -3.21 -5.09 11.15
CA LEU A 26 -2.16 -4.16 11.57
C LEU A 26 -0.74 -4.76 11.46
N SER A 27 -0.60 -6.08 11.52
CA SER A 27 0.71 -6.74 11.43
C SER A 27 1.23 -6.68 9.99
N ALA A 28 0.38 -7.00 9.02
CA ALA A 28 0.70 -6.90 7.61
C ALA A 28 0.94 -5.43 7.20
N LEU A 29 0.13 -4.48 7.67
CA LEU A 29 0.40 -3.06 7.44
C LEU A 29 1.80 -2.67 7.91
N ARG A 30 2.13 -2.92 9.19
CA ARG A 30 3.44 -2.55 9.75
C ARG A 30 4.64 -3.14 8.99
N GLN A 31 4.50 -4.33 8.42
CA GLN A 31 5.57 -4.98 7.65
C GLN A 31 5.73 -4.36 6.26
N ASN A 32 4.62 -3.95 5.63
CA ASN A 32 4.57 -3.53 4.24
C ASN A 32 4.50 -2.00 4.06
N THR A 33 4.48 -1.23 5.15
CA THR A 33 4.51 0.24 5.15
C THR A 33 5.72 0.79 5.91
N THR A 34 6.03 2.06 5.71
CA THR A 34 6.94 2.81 6.60
C THR A 34 6.24 3.09 7.94
N THR A 35 7.01 3.43 8.98
CA THR A 35 6.47 3.76 10.31
C THR A 35 5.48 4.92 10.23
N GLU A 36 5.83 5.97 9.47
CA GLU A 36 4.99 7.15 9.27
C GLU A 36 3.64 6.79 8.64
N SER A 37 3.67 6.03 7.54
CA SER A 37 2.43 5.56 6.90
C SER A 37 1.63 4.62 7.77
N TYR A 38 2.29 3.75 8.54
CA TYR A 38 1.60 2.84 9.44
C TYR A 38 0.76 3.63 10.46
N GLU A 39 1.35 4.66 11.08
CA GLU A 39 0.64 5.51 12.04
C GLU A 39 -0.53 6.26 11.40
N ALA A 40 -0.35 6.78 10.19
CA ALA A 40 -1.43 7.42 9.44
C ALA A 40 -2.56 6.44 9.09
N PHE A 41 -2.23 5.22 8.62
CA PHE A 41 -3.22 4.18 8.36
C PHE A 41 -3.98 3.80 9.64
N VAL A 42 -3.29 3.65 10.78
CA VAL A 42 -3.96 3.35 12.06
C VAL A 42 -4.91 4.48 12.47
N ALA A 43 -4.49 5.74 12.32
CA ALA A 43 -5.33 6.90 12.65
C ALA A 43 -6.59 6.97 11.75
N VAL A 44 -6.43 6.72 10.44
CA VAL A 44 -7.55 6.73 9.48
C VAL A 44 -8.46 5.52 9.69
N HIS A 45 -7.89 4.35 9.98
CA HIS A 45 -8.62 3.11 10.22
C HIS A 45 -9.67 3.27 11.33
N ASP A 46 -9.32 3.95 12.43
CA ASP A 46 -10.24 4.20 13.54
C ASP A 46 -11.37 5.17 13.16
N MET A 47 -11.17 5.99 12.12
CA MET A 47 -12.17 6.95 11.64
C MET A 47 -13.05 6.43 10.48
N LEU A 48 -12.47 5.69 9.53
CA LEU A 48 -13.12 5.32 8.26
C LEU A 48 -13.57 3.87 8.18
N VAL A 49 -12.97 2.96 8.95
CA VAL A 49 -13.25 1.51 8.89
C VAL A 49 -13.78 1.06 10.25
N PRO A 50 -15.06 1.35 10.59
CA PRO A 50 -15.62 1.01 11.91
C PRO A 50 -15.60 -0.51 12.17
N SER A 51 -15.75 -1.32 11.12
CA SER A 51 -15.69 -2.78 11.15
C SER A 51 -14.89 -3.33 9.97
N LYS A 52 -14.37 -4.56 10.10
CA LYS A 52 -13.73 -5.28 8.99
C LYS A 52 -14.66 -5.27 7.77
N MET A 53 -14.13 -4.96 6.59
CA MET A 53 -14.88 -5.13 5.36
C MET A 53 -14.70 -6.57 4.86
N ASP A 54 -15.78 -7.34 4.91
CA ASP A 54 -15.82 -8.69 4.34
C ASP A 54 -16.13 -8.60 2.84
N GLY A 55 -15.30 -9.24 2.02
CA GLY A 55 -15.46 -9.28 0.57
C GLY A 55 -14.14 -9.20 -0.18
N ALA A 56 -14.16 -9.62 -1.45
CA ALA A 56 -12.99 -9.48 -2.32
C ALA A 56 -12.72 -8.00 -2.60
N SER A 57 -11.46 -7.59 -2.44
CA SER A 57 -10.98 -6.23 -2.71
C SER A 57 -11.17 -5.79 -4.15
N ASN A 58 -11.35 -6.74 -5.08
CA ASN A 58 -11.37 -6.50 -6.53
C ASN A 58 -10.23 -5.57 -6.96
N PHE A 59 -9.07 -5.73 -6.34
CA PHE A 59 -7.91 -4.90 -6.59
C PHE A 59 -7.53 -4.94 -8.07
N LYS A 60 -7.55 -3.78 -8.72
CA LYS A 60 -7.18 -3.63 -10.13
C LYS A 60 -6.18 -2.51 -10.27
N VAL A 61 -5.01 -2.84 -10.82
CA VAL A 61 -4.01 -1.84 -11.17
C VAL A 61 -4.48 -1.09 -12.42
N LEU A 62 -4.51 0.24 -12.32
CA LEU A 62 -4.77 1.13 -13.45
C LEU A 62 -3.46 1.57 -14.10
N ASP A 63 -2.46 1.90 -13.29
CA ASP A 63 -1.16 2.36 -13.76
C ASP A 63 -0.06 2.05 -12.74
N GLU A 64 1.17 1.88 -13.22
CA GLU A 64 2.36 1.64 -12.42
C GLU A 64 3.55 2.41 -13.00
N ALA A 65 4.25 3.17 -12.15
CA ALA A 65 5.52 3.80 -12.50
C ALA A 65 6.59 3.44 -11.47
N VAL A 66 7.68 2.81 -11.93
CA VAL A 66 8.83 2.47 -11.09
C VAL A 66 10.04 3.29 -11.53
N ASN A 67 10.54 4.13 -10.62
CA ASN A 67 11.66 5.04 -10.81
C ASN A 67 12.75 4.75 -9.77
N GLY A 68 13.65 3.82 -10.09
CA GLY A 68 14.73 3.40 -9.19
C GLY A 68 14.18 2.80 -7.89
N ASP A 69 14.41 3.49 -6.78
CA ASP A 69 13.96 3.07 -5.44
C ASP A 69 12.59 3.64 -5.04
N THR A 70 11.87 4.27 -5.96
CA THR A 70 10.50 4.75 -5.74
C THR A 70 9.56 4.14 -6.77
N ALA A 71 8.37 3.72 -6.34
CA ALA A 71 7.32 3.26 -7.22
C ALA A 71 6.00 3.96 -6.89
N TRP A 72 5.14 4.07 -7.90
CA TRP A 72 3.80 4.61 -7.79
C TRP A 72 2.84 3.60 -8.41
N VAL A 73 1.84 3.19 -7.65
CA VAL A 73 0.83 2.24 -8.10
C VAL A 73 -0.52 2.92 -7.97
N LYS A 74 -1.19 3.13 -9.11
CA LYS A 74 -2.55 3.63 -9.17
C LYS A 74 -3.49 2.44 -9.36
N PHE A 75 -4.51 2.33 -8.51
CA PHE A 75 -5.39 1.17 -8.50
C PHE A 75 -6.82 1.55 -8.10
N THR A 76 -7.75 0.64 -8.32
CA THR A 76 -9.12 0.72 -7.79
C THR A 76 -9.40 -0.50 -6.93
N THR A 77 -10.26 -0.33 -5.93
CA THR A 77 -10.77 -1.44 -5.12
C THR A 77 -12.29 -1.39 -5.09
N SER A 78 -12.92 -2.44 -4.56
CA SER A 78 -14.35 -2.45 -4.25
C SER A 78 -14.70 -1.60 -3.01
N TYR A 79 -13.69 -1.16 -2.26
CA TYR A 79 -13.86 -0.41 -1.01
C TYR A 79 -13.97 1.11 -1.24
N SER A 80 -13.51 1.59 -2.38
CA SER A 80 -13.53 3.01 -2.78
C SER A 80 -14.11 3.17 -4.18
N ASP A 81 -14.97 4.16 -4.37
CA ASP A 81 -15.51 4.52 -5.69
C ASP A 81 -14.48 5.23 -6.59
N GLU A 82 -13.45 5.83 -5.98
CA GLU A 82 -12.40 6.57 -6.68
C GLU A 82 -11.09 5.78 -6.77
N PRO A 83 -10.32 5.92 -7.86
CA PRO A 83 -8.98 5.37 -7.95
C PRO A 83 -8.04 5.93 -6.88
N GLU A 84 -7.36 5.04 -6.18
CA GLU A 84 -6.36 5.35 -5.18
C GLU A 84 -4.96 5.29 -5.78
N THR A 85 -3.99 5.91 -5.11
CA THR A 85 -2.59 5.86 -5.53
C THR A 85 -1.69 5.68 -4.32
N PHE A 86 -0.90 4.63 -4.34
CA PHE A 86 0.16 4.43 -3.36
C PHE A 86 1.51 4.80 -3.93
N LYS A 87 2.28 5.49 -3.09
CA LYS A 87 3.71 5.65 -3.27
C LYS A 87 4.41 4.57 -2.46
N LEU A 88 5.38 3.91 -3.07
CA LEU A 88 6.24 2.93 -2.43
C LEU A 88 7.70 3.36 -2.55
N VAL A 89 8.48 3.04 -1.54
CA VAL A 89 9.93 3.24 -1.53
C VAL A 89 10.62 1.93 -1.19
N LYS A 90 11.79 1.71 -1.77
CA LYS A 90 12.61 0.52 -1.51
C LYS A 90 13.48 0.79 -0.28
N VAL A 91 13.22 0.08 0.81
CA VAL A 91 13.97 0.16 2.09
C VAL A 91 14.62 -1.19 2.35
N ASP A 92 15.95 -1.22 2.44
CA ASP A 92 16.73 -2.45 2.62
C ASP A 92 16.40 -3.55 1.60
N GLY A 93 16.15 -3.12 0.35
CA GLY A 93 15.76 -4.02 -0.73
C GLY A 93 14.27 -4.37 -0.78
N ASN A 94 13.48 -4.02 0.23
CA ASN A 94 12.05 -4.35 0.28
C ASN A 94 11.18 -3.12 -0.01
N TRP A 95 10.18 -3.29 -0.86
CA TRP A 95 9.21 -2.23 -1.13
C TRP A 95 8.31 -2.01 0.07
N LYS A 96 8.08 -0.74 0.42
CA LYS A 96 7.19 -0.32 1.50
C LYS A 96 6.33 0.85 1.04
N VAL A 97 5.03 0.80 1.29
CA VAL A 97 4.15 1.96 1.09
C VAL A 97 4.58 3.06 2.04
N THR A 98 4.71 4.27 1.50
CA THR A 98 5.07 5.47 2.26
C THR A 98 4.10 6.59 1.95
N GLU A 99 4.01 7.57 2.84
CA GLU A 99 3.12 8.69 2.64
C GLU A 99 3.63 9.52 1.46
N LYS A 100 2.69 10.06 0.71
CA LYS A 100 2.99 11.06 -0.31
C LYS A 100 3.38 12.35 0.42
N GLY A 101 4.55 12.90 0.10
CA GLY A 101 4.93 14.19 0.67
C GLY A 101 3.92 15.27 0.26
N LEU A 102 3.63 16.22 1.16
CA LEU A 102 2.69 17.34 0.95
C LEU A 102 2.88 18.13 -0.36
N ARG A 103 4.08 18.11 -0.94
CA ARG A 103 4.42 18.80 -2.20
C ARG A 103 4.82 17.86 -3.34
N GLU A 104 4.71 16.57 -3.11
CA GLU A 104 5.14 15.56 -4.08
C GLU A 104 4.06 15.35 -5.14
N LYS A 105 4.46 15.30 -6.42
CA LYS A 105 3.54 15.05 -7.52
C LYS A 105 3.57 13.58 -7.89
N SER A 106 2.37 13.02 -8.11
CA SER A 106 2.22 11.70 -8.73
C SER A 106 2.75 11.78 -10.18
N PRO A 107 3.35 10.72 -10.71
CA PRO A 107 3.80 10.66 -12.11
C PRO A 107 2.65 10.63 -13.13
N PHE A 108 1.41 10.45 -12.65
CA PHE A 108 0.16 10.48 -13.41
C PHE A 108 -0.79 11.52 -12.82
#